data_AF-A0A7M1AUC2-F1
#
_entry.id   AF-A0A7M1AUC2-F1
#
_cell.length_a   1.000
_cell.length_b   1.000
_cell.length_c   1.000
_cell.angle_alpha   90.00
_cell.angle_beta   90.00
_cell.angle_gamma   90.00
#
_symmetry.space_group_name_H-M   'P 1'
#
loop_
_entity.id
_entity.type
_entity.pdbx_description
1 polymer ?
#
loop_
_entity_poly.entity_id
_entity_poly.type
_entity_poly.pdbx_seq_one_letter_code
_entity_poly.pdbx_strand_id
1 'polypeptide(L)'
;MIIDVHLKNYDDNFIDNIEEIMEETNVQMFVLHPKDADALKEVQELTDEHHNIFYTVPVELADNTDKKCVAVYISTIQELESVKKDVVMIEEDNLDETLYKALYKHKGIILNATKSYDHLKNFFVSISPSSVDQFDNDVLNKLSMKKLVLQSNYPAHDFDDLFTTVEKISNSMFRSEQSIMLEASKNTLQLFGFKIM
;
A
#
# COMPACT_ATOMS: atom_id res chain seq x y z
N MET A 1 -12.93 6.04 6.53
CA MET A 1 -12.29 4.73 6.29
C MET A 1 -11.04 4.95 5.46
N ILE A 2 -9.90 4.59 6.03
CA ILE A 2 -8.60 4.51 5.35
C ILE A 2 -8.22 3.03 5.23
N ILE A 3 -7.51 2.69 4.15
CA ILE A 3 -6.86 1.38 3.98
C ILE A 3 -5.36 1.63 3.93
N ASP A 4 -4.61 0.98 4.81
CA ASP A 4 -3.16 0.99 4.77
C ASP A 4 -2.66 -0.13 3.85
N VAL A 5 -2.02 0.27 2.76
CA VAL A 5 -1.63 -0.67 1.69
C VAL A 5 -0.34 -1.42 1.96
N HIS A 6 0.45 -1.06 2.99
CA HIS A 6 1.71 -1.77 3.25
C HIS A 6 2.26 -1.55 4.67
N LEU A 7 2.12 -2.58 5.51
CA LEU A 7 2.76 -2.66 6.84
C LEU A 7 3.94 -3.63 6.79
N LYS A 8 5.15 -3.05 6.72
CA LYS A 8 6.41 -3.79 6.53
C LYS A 8 6.93 -4.46 7.79
N ASN A 9 6.66 -3.89 8.96
CA ASN A 9 7.15 -4.37 10.25
C ASN A 9 6.04 -4.29 11.29
N TYR A 10 4.95 -5.02 11.10
CA TYR A 10 3.97 -5.18 12.18
C TYR A 10 4.63 -5.94 13.35
N ASP A 11 4.25 -5.58 14.57
CA ASP A 11 4.81 -6.11 15.81
C ASP A 11 3.69 -6.57 16.76
N ASP A 12 4.07 -7.15 17.89
CA ASP A 12 3.13 -7.63 18.92
C ASP A 12 2.18 -6.51 19.37
N ASN A 13 2.68 -5.27 19.44
CA ASN A 13 1.85 -4.12 19.80
C ASN A 13 0.75 -3.84 18.77
N PHE A 14 1.07 -3.93 17.47
CA PHE A 14 0.04 -3.86 16.45
C PHE A 14 -0.97 -5.00 16.60
N ILE A 15 -0.51 -6.25 16.73
CA ILE A 15 -1.35 -7.45 16.78
C ILE A 15 -2.31 -7.41 17.97
N ASP A 16 -1.80 -7.09 19.15
CA ASP A 16 -2.58 -7.08 20.39
C ASP A 16 -3.64 -5.97 20.43
N ASN A 17 -3.47 -4.92 19.61
CA ASN A 17 -4.29 -3.70 19.65
C ASN A 17 -5.01 -3.38 18.32
N ILE A 18 -5.18 -4.35 17.42
CA ILE A 18 -5.81 -4.14 16.09
C ILE A 18 -7.16 -3.40 16.22
N GLU A 19 -8.02 -3.82 17.13
CA GLU A 19 -9.37 -3.25 17.30
C GLU A 19 -9.30 -1.80 17.80
N GLU A 20 -8.47 -1.52 18.81
CA GLU A 20 -8.27 -0.17 19.34
C GLU A 20 -7.71 0.77 18.27
N ILE A 21 -6.69 0.31 17.52
CA ILE A 21 -6.12 1.06 16.40
C ILE A 21 -7.22 1.42 15.39
N MET A 22 -8.10 0.48 15.04
CA MET A 22 -9.18 0.75 14.09
C MET A 22 -10.19 1.76 14.62
N GLU A 23 -10.55 1.68 15.90
CA GLU A 23 -11.50 2.59 16.54
C GLU A 23 -10.94 4.02 16.62
N GLU A 24 -9.65 4.17 16.91
CA GLU A 24 -9.02 5.47 17.13
C GLU A 24 -8.59 6.17 15.82
N THR A 25 -8.09 5.42 14.83
CA THR A 25 -7.32 5.99 13.71
C THR A 25 -8.11 6.08 12.40
N ASN A 26 -9.37 5.62 12.36
CA ASN A 26 -10.20 5.45 11.14
C ASN A 26 -9.58 4.56 10.03
N VAL A 27 -8.43 3.94 10.27
CA VAL A 27 -7.89 2.87 9.42
C VAL A 27 -8.72 1.63 9.70
N GLN A 28 -9.25 1.00 8.66
CA GLN A 28 -10.17 -0.14 8.82
C GLN A 28 -9.66 -1.41 8.15
N MET A 29 -8.63 -1.32 7.31
CA MET A 29 -8.03 -2.48 6.66
C MET A 29 -6.52 -2.30 6.57
N PHE A 30 -5.80 -3.40 6.76
CA PHE A 30 -4.35 -3.44 6.78
C PHE A 30 -3.84 -4.49 5.80
N VAL A 31 -2.81 -4.15 5.03
CA VAL A 31 -2.09 -5.09 4.18
C VAL A 31 -0.70 -5.33 4.76
N LEU A 32 -0.54 -6.47 5.45
CA LEU A 32 0.70 -6.87 6.09
C LEU A 32 1.72 -7.37 5.06
N HIS A 33 3.01 -7.28 5.38
CA HIS A 33 4.10 -7.78 4.55
C HIS A 33 5.02 -8.69 5.36
N PRO A 34 4.67 -9.98 5.54
CA PRO A 34 5.57 -10.99 6.11
C PRO A 34 6.81 -11.17 5.21
N LYS A 35 7.98 -11.21 5.83
CA LYS A 35 9.27 -11.29 5.12
C LYS A 35 9.81 -12.71 4.96
N ASP A 36 9.30 -13.65 5.73
CA ASP A 36 9.74 -15.04 5.73
C ASP A 36 8.57 -16.00 5.97
N ALA A 37 8.87 -17.30 5.91
CA ALA A 37 7.86 -18.35 6.00
C ALA A 37 7.22 -18.49 7.38
N ASP A 38 7.87 -18.06 8.45
CA ASP A 38 7.29 -18.13 9.80
C ASP A 38 6.37 -16.93 10.04
N ALA A 39 6.82 -15.72 9.68
CA ALA A 39 5.97 -14.53 9.64
C ALA A 39 4.73 -14.72 8.74
N LEU A 40 4.87 -15.45 7.62
CA LEU A 40 3.74 -15.76 6.75
C LEU A 40 2.69 -16.62 7.45
N LYS A 41 3.09 -17.63 8.24
CA LYS A 41 2.13 -18.47 8.97
C LYS A 41 1.36 -17.66 10.01
N GLU A 42 2.08 -16.82 10.77
CA GLU A 42 1.45 -15.93 11.76
C GLU A 42 0.43 -15.00 11.10
N VAL A 43 0.78 -14.40 9.96
CA VAL A 43 -0.16 -13.54 9.22
C VAL A 43 -1.35 -14.31 8.67
N GLN A 44 -1.15 -15.55 8.21
CA GLN A 44 -2.25 -16.39 7.75
C GLN A 44 -3.25 -16.68 8.87
N GLU A 45 -2.75 -17.07 10.06
CA GLU A 45 -3.56 -17.25 11.27
C GLU A 45 -4.31 -15.96 11.63
N LEU A 46 -3.62 -14.82 11.63
CA LEU A 46 -4.21 -13.52 11.92
C LEU A 46 -5.32 -13.14 10.92
N THR A 47 -5.17 -13.48 9.63
CA THR A 47 -6.17 -13.16 8.61
C THR A 47 -7.41 -14.05 8.65
N ASP A 48 -7.33 -15.20 9.31
CA ASP A 48 -8.47 -16.07 9.61
C ASP A 48 -9.29 -15.51 10.79
N GLU A 49 -8.62 -14.89 11.76
CA GLU A 49 -9.25 -14.22 12.91
C GLU A 49 -9.82 -12.84 12.53
N HIS A 50 -9.11 -12.08 11.71
CA HIS A 50 -9.46 -10.71 11.33
C HIS A 50 -9.79 -10.59 9.84
N HIS A 51 -11.08 -10.37 9.54
CA HIS A 51 -11.59 -10.28 8.17
C HIS A 51 -11.00 -9.11 7.37
N ASN A 52 -10.60 -8.05 8.05
CA ASN A 52 -10.08 -6.79 7.51
C ASN A 52 -8.56 -6.79 7.33
N ILE A 53 -7.87 -7.87 7.71
CA ILE A 53 -6.44 -8.06 7.47
C ILE A 53 -6.24 -8.88 6.19
N PHE A 54 -5.33 -8.37 5.37
CA PHE A 54 -4.84 -8.96 4.13
C PHE A 54 -3.32 -8.88 4.15
N TYR A 55 -2.68 -9.51 3.16
CA TYR A 55 -1.24 -9.49 3.10
C TYR A 55 -0.68 -9.51 1.69
N THR A 56 0.58 -9.10 1.60
CA THR A 56 1.46 -9.31 0.46
C THR A 56 2.56 -10.27 0.83
N VAL A 57 3.28 -10.80 -0.15
CA VAL A 57 4.47 -11.61 0.12
C VAL A 57 5.59 -11.29 -0.85
N PRO A 58 6.86 -11.49 -0.47
CA PRO A 58 7.96 -11.64 -1.41
C PRO A 58 7.70 -12.75 -2.45
N VAL A 59 8.30 -12.65 -3.64
CA VAL A 59 8.08 -13.60 -4.75
C VAL A 59 8.35 -15.04 -4.35
N GLU A 60 9.40 -15.27 -3.57
CA GLU A 60 9.85 -16.58 -3.10
C GLU A 60 8.80 -17.29 -2.22
N LEU A 61 7.88 -16.55 -1.61
CA LEU A 61 6.80 -17.10 -0.79
C LEU A 61 5.48 -17.20 -1.54
N ALA A 62 5.40 -16.72 -2.78
CA ALA A 62 4.13 -16.61 -3.53
C ALA A 62 3.39 -17.95 -3.70
N ASP A 63 4.11 -19.06 -3.80
CA ASP A 63 3.54 -20.40 -3.96
C ASP A 63 2.92 -20.96 -2.65
N ASN A 64 3.14 -20.31 -1.49
CA ASN A 64 2.61 -20.71 -0.18
C ASN A 64 1.44 -19.83 0.28
N THR A 65 0.79 -19.12 -0.65
CA THR A 65 -0.24 -18.12 -0.33
C THR A 65 -1.67 -18.65 -0.46
N ASP A 66 -2.60 -18.01 0.24
CA ASP A 66 -4.04 -18.25 0.12
C ASP A 66 -4.75 -17.06 -0.57
N LYS A 67 -6.09 -17.00 -0.43
CA LYS A 67 -6.96 -15.98 -1.02
C LYS A 67 -6.83 -14.58 -0.39
N LYS A 68 -6.29 -14.45 0.83
CA LYS A 68 -6.02 -13.20 1.55
C LYS A 68 -4.72 -12.54 1.11
N CYS A 69 -3.88 -13.25 0.36
CA CYS A 69 -2.73 -12.66 -0.34
C CYS A 69 -3.18 -11.85 -1.55
N VAL A 70 -3.10 -10.52 -1.45
CA VAL A 70 -3.63 -9.57 -2.46
C VAL A 70 -2.61 -9.14 -3.51
N ALA A 71 -1.32 -9.24 -3.21
CA ALA A 71 -0.25 -8.82 -4.11
C ALA A 71 1.08 -9.51 -3.79
N VAL A 72 2.03 -9.39 -4.71
CA VAL A 72 3.42 -9.82 -4.51
C VAL A 72 4.32 -8.60 -4.48
N TYR A 73 5.22 -8.57 -3.51
CA TYR A 73 6.26 -7.57 -3.40
C TYR A 73 7.47 -7.98 -4.25
N ILE A 74 8.02 -7.02 -5.00
CA ILE A 74 9.25 -7.20 -5.76
C ILE A 74 10.22 -6.03 -5.50
N SER A 75 11.49 -6.31 -5.65
CA SER A 75 12.62 -5.40 -5.53
C SER A 75 13.54 -5.44 -6.76
N THR A 76 13.43 -6.47 -7.60
CA THR A 76 14.29 -6.65 -8.77
C THR A 76 13.50 -7.01 -10.03
N ILE A 77 14.11 -6.85 -11.21
CA ILE A 77 13.49 -7.29 -12.47
C ILE A 77 13.42 -8.82 -12.59
N GLN A 78 14.38 -9.55 -12.02
CA GLN A 78 14.39 -11.01 -12.02
C GLN A 78 13.18 -11.58 -11.27
N GLU A 79 12.83 -10.94 -10.16
CA GLU A 79 11.62 -11.25 -9.40
C GLU A 79 10.34 -11.02 -10.22
N LEU A 80 10.27 -9.92 -10.98
CA LEU A 80 9.11 -9.60 -11.81
C LEU A 80 8.79 -10.69 -12.83
N GLU A 81 9.81 -11.33 -13.42
CA GLU A 81 9.65 -12.42 -14.40
C GLU A 81 8.98 -13.67 -13.79
N SER A 82 9.05 -13.82 -12.47
CA SER A 82 8.49 -14.95 -11.72
C SER A 82 7.12 -14.65 -11.12
N VAL A 83 6.61 -13.42 -11.26
CA VAL A 83 5.32 -13.00 -10.70
C VAL A 83 4.17 -13.71 -11.43
N LYS A 84 3.42 -14.51 -10.66
CA LYS A 84 2.17 -15.15 -11.11
C LYS A 84 0.91 -14.40 -10.68
N LYS A 85 1.03 -13.50 -9.69
CA LYS A 85 -0.08 -12.72 -9.14
C LYS A 85 -0.34 -11.47 -9.98
N ASP A 86 -1.58 -11.05 -9.90
CA ASP A 86 -2.14 -9.95 -10.69
C ASP A 86 -1.56 -8.58 -10.32
N VAL A 87 -1.26 -8.37 -9.04
CA VAL A 87 -0.85 -7.07 -8.49
C VAL A 87 0.56 -7.18 -7.92
N VAL A 88 1.42 -6.23 -8.29
CA VAL A 88 2.78 -6.09 -7.75
C VAL A 88 2.92 -4.86 -6.86
N MET A 89 3.75 -4.96 -5.83
CA MET A 89 4.15 -3.83 -4.98
C MET A 89 5.65 -3.64 -5.02
N ILE A 90 6.09 -2.38 -5.05
CA ILE A 90 7.50 -2.03 -5.29
C ILE A 90 7.79 -0.75 -4.53
N GLU A 91 8.82 -0.75 -3.68
CA GLU A 91 9.36 0.51 -3.13
C GLU A 91 9.95 1.36 -4.24
N GLU A 92 9.68 2.66 -4.23
CA GLU A 92 10.27 3.59 -5.20
C GLU A 92 11.80 3.47 -5.26
N ASP A 93 12.48 3.27 -4.13
CA ASP A 93 13.93 3.14 -4.06
C ASP A 93 14.48 1.94 -4.85
N ASN A 94 13.65 0.93 -5.11
CA ASN A 94 14.02 -0.24 -5.92
C ASN A 94 13.73 -0.05 -7.42
N LEU A 95 13.13 1.08 -7.81
CA LEU A 95 12.65 1.31 -9.18
C LEU A 95 13.72 1.93 -10.08
N ASP A 96 14.62 1.10 -10.59
CA ASP A 96 15.56 1.51 -11.64
C ASP A 96 14.88 1.63 -13.02
N GLU A 97 15.60 2.18 -14.01
CA GLU A 97 15.06 2.35 -15.38
C GLU A 97 14.63 1.04 -16.04
N THR A 98 15.29 -0.06 -15.70
CA THR A 98 15.09 -1.37 -16.33
C THR A 98 13.80 -2.00 -15.81
N LEU A 99 13.65 -2.02 -14.48
CA LEU A 99 12.43 -2.45 -13.81
C LEU A 99 11.26 -1.58 -14.24
N TYR A 100 11.42 -0.25 -14.21
CA TYR A 100 10.39 0.70 -14.65
C TYR A 100 9.83 0.40 -16.05
N LYS A 101 10.69 0.10 -17.03
CA LYS A 101 10.27 -0.26 -18.39
C LYS A 101 9.58 -1.62 -18.46
N ALA A 102 9.85 -2.54 -17.54
CA ALA A 102 9.19 -3.84 -17.51
C ALA A 102 7.76 -3.76 -16.93
N LEU A 103 7.48 -2.80 -16.05
CA LEU A 103 6.19 -2.66 -15.37
C LEU A 103 4.99 -2.32 -16.26
N TYR A 104 5.19 -1.85 -17.50
CA TYR A 104 4.09 -1.48 -18.40
C TYR A 104 3.06 -2.60 -18.65
N LYS A 105 3.46 -3.87 -18.46
CA LYS A 105 2.59 -5.05 -18.64
C LYS A 105 1.88 -5.50 -17.37
N HIS A 106 2.17 -4.86 -16.23
CA HIS A 106 1.66 -5.23 -14.92
C HIS A 106 0.72 -4.16 -14.37
N LYS A 107 0.05 -4.46 -13.25
CA LYS A 107 -0.67 -3.49 -12.41
C LYS A 107 -0.11 -3.57 -11.00
N GLY A 108 -0.15 -2.47 -10.26
CA GLY A 108 0.55 -2.45 -8.97
C GLY A 108 0.48 -1.15 -8.20
N ILE A 109 1.30 -1.08 -7.15
CA ILE A 109 1.52 0.10 -6.33
C ILE A 109 3.02 0.40 -6.31
N ILE A 110 3.37 1.66 -6.58
CA ILE A 110 4.69 2.20 -6.22
C ILE A 110 4.58 2.72 -4.79
N LEU A 111 5.20 2.01 -3.85
CA LEU A 111 5.23 2.32 -2.42
C LEU A 111 6.17 3.49 -2.15
N ASN A 112 5.85 4.28 -1.12
CA ASN A 112 6.64 5.45 -0.72
C ASN A 112 7.03 6.39 -1.87
N ALA A 113 6.13 6.58 -2.84
CA ALA A 113 6.43 7.42 -3.98
C ALA A 113 6.72 8.85 -3.53
N THR A 114 7.60 9.54 -4.25
CA THR A 114 7.99 10.94 -4.06
C THR A 114 7.77 11.77 -5.33
N LYS A 115 7.34 11.12 -6.42
CA LYS A 115 6.99 11.74 -7.71
C LYS A 115 5.82 11.01 -8.37
N SER A 116 5.30 11.62 -9.43
CA SER A 116 4.25 10.99 -10.25
C SER A 116 4.81 9.85 -11.10
N TYR A 117 4.00 8.80 -11.24
CA TYR A 117 4.22 7.66 -12.13
C TYR A 117 3.14 7.54 -13.20
N ASP A 118 2.62 8.67 -13.69
CA ASP A 118 1.46 8.71 -14.60
C ASP A 118 1.60 7.85 -15.87
N HIS A 119 2.82 7.69 -16.39
CA HIS A 119 3.12 6.84 -17.53
C HIS A 119 2.84 5.35 -17.27
N LEU A 120 2.96 4.87 -16.03
CA LEU A 120 2.53 3.54 -15.62
C LEU A 120 1.02 3.55 -15.39
N LYS A 121 0.26 3.36 -16.47
CA LYS A 121 -1.21 3.53 -16.48
C LYS A 121 -1.95 2.66 -15.46
N ASN A 122 -1.42 1.47 -15.17
CA ASN A 122 -2.04 0.49 -14.29
C ASN A 122 -1.43 0.51 -12.87
N PHE A 123 -0.61 1.51 -12.55
CA PHE A 123 0.00 1.65 -11.24
C PHE A 123 -0.64 2.79 -10.46
N PHE A 124 -0.81 2.52 -9.18
CA PHE A 124 -1.13 3.48 -8.14
C PHE A 124 0.17 3.94 -7.49
N VAL A 125 0.13 5.10 -6.85
CA VAL A 125 1.21 5.64 -6.03
C VAL A 125 0.75 5.70 -4.59
N SER A 126 1.54 5.12 -3.71
CA SER A 126 1.35 5.22 -2.28
C SER A 126 2.05 6.47 -1.77
N ILE A 127 1.33 7.25 -0.96
CA ILE A 127 1.91 8.38 -0.23
C ILE A 127 1.81 8.08 1.26
N SER A 128 2.92 8.30 1.95
CA SER A 128 3.07 8.04 3.37
C SER A 128 3.58 9.28 4.11
N PRO A 129 3.56 9.27 5.46
CA PRO A 129 4.21 10.31 6.25
C PRO A 129 5.69 10.50 5.88
N SER A 130 6.38 9.43 5.47
CA SER A 130 7.79 9.49 5.09
C SER A 130 8.02 10.10 3.70
N SER A 131 7.02 10.07 2.80
CA SER A 131 7.19 10.49 1.41
C SER A 131 6.46 11.78 1.03
N VAL A 132 5.41 12.17 1.77
CA VAL A 132 4.56 13.31 1.43
C VAL A 132 5.32 14.63 1.33
N ASP A 133 6.29 14.86 2.22
CA ASP A 133 7.10 16.09 2.22
C ASP A 133 8.21 16.09 1.16
N GLN A 134 8.46 14.93 0.53
CA GLN A 134 9.45 14.80 -0.54
C GLN A 134 8.83 15.08 -1.92
N PHE A 135 7.50 15.08 -2.03
CA PHE A 135 6.82 15.49 -3.25
C PHE A 135 7.01 16.98 -3.49
N ASP A 136 7.42 17.33 -4.71
CA ASP A 136 7.28 18.68 -5.19
C ASP A 136 5.79 19.07 -5.20
N ASN A 137 5.45 20.22 -4.61
CA ASN A 137 4.07 20.68 -4.49
C ASN A 137 3.36 20.82 -5.85
N ASP A 138 4.07 21.22 -6.91
CA ASP A 138 3.55 21.33 -8.27
C ASP A 138 3.35 19.98 -8.96
N VAL A 139 3.97 18.92 -8.44
CA VAL A 139 3.73 17.54 -8.84
C VAL A 139 2.55 16.98 -8.06
N LEU A 140 2.52 17.18 -6.74
CA LEU A 140 1.44 16.68 -5.87
C LEU A 140 0.08 17.29 -6.25
N ASN A 141 0.04 18.58 -6.57
CA ASN A 141 -1.21 19.26 -6.98
C ASN A 141 -1.80 18.74 -8.31
N LYS A 142 -0.97 18.13 -9.16
CA LYS A 142 -1.36 17.56 -10.47
C LYS A 142 -1.55 16.05 -10.43
N LEU A 143 -1.16 15.40 -9.33
CA LEU A 143 -1.27 13.95 -9.21
C LEU A 143 -2.73 13.51 -9.40
N SER A 144 -2.93 12.43 -10.13
CA SER A 144 -4.28 11.92 -10.33
C SER A 144 -4.84 11.32 -9.03
N MET A 145 -5.94 11.88 -8.51
CA MET A 145 -6.65 11.28 -7.36
C MET A 145 -7.04 9.82 -7.60
N LYS A 146 -7.25 9.41 -8.86
CA LYS A 146 -7.61 8.03 -9.24
C LYS A 146 -6.43 7.05 -9.20
N LYS A 147 -5.24 7.53 -8.83
CA LYS A 147 -4.03 6.73 -8.69
C LYS A 147 -3.46 6.78 -7.28
N LEU A 148 -4.07 7.52 -6.36
CA LEU A 148 -3.55 7.70 -5.02
C LEU A 148 -4.02 6.55 -4.11
N VAL A 149 -3.10 6.02 -3.30
CA VAL A 149 -3.37 5.14 -2.17
C VAL A 149 -2.55 5.62 -0.96
N LEU A 150 -2.85 5.13 0.25
CA LEU A 150 -2.24 5.60 1.50
C LEU A 150 -1.50 4.47 2.21
N GLN A 151 -0.42 4.83 2.91
CA GLN A 151 0.44 3.93 3.66
C GLN A 151 0.96 4.62 4.91
N SER A 152 0.88 3.99 6.09
CA SER A 152 1.32 4.63 7.34
C SER A 152 2.84 4.67 7.48
N ASN A 153 3.56 3.69 6.93
CA ASN A 153 4.96 3.39 7.26
C ASN A 153 5.17 2.94 8.73
N TYR A 154 4.17 2.35 9.36
CA TYR A 154 4.32 1.73 10.68
C TYR A 154 5.51 0.75 10.73
N PRO A 155 6.33 0.76 11.80
CA PRO A 155 6.21 1.52 13.05
C PRO A 155 7.03 2.82 13.08
N ALA A 156 7.59 3.27 11.94
CA ALA A 156 8.34 4.52 11.91
C ALA A 156 7.43 5.75 12.16
N HIS A 157 6.13 5.56 11.92
CA HIS A 157 5.07 6.52 12.09
C HIS A 157 3.85 5.80 12.66
N ASP A 158 3.07 6.51 13.47
CA ASP A 158 1.81 6.00 13.99
C ASP A 158 0.72 6.12 12.92
N PHE A 159 -0.37 5.38 13.08
CA PHE A 159 -1.48 5.43 12.11
C PHE A 159 -2.14 6.81 12.02
N ASP A 160 -2.12 7.60 13.10
CA ASP A 160 -2.63 8.97 13.11
C ASP A 160 -1.83 9.92 12.21
N ASP A 161 -0.56 9.62 11.91
CA ASP A 161 0.24 10.40 10.98
C ASP A 161 -0.31 10.36 9.54
N LEU A 162 -1.18 9.38 9.23
CA LEU A 162 -1.93 9.36 7.98
C LEU A 162 -2.86 10.57 7.84
N PHE A 163 -3.42 11.09 8.93
CA PHE A 163 -4.25 12.30 8.85
C PHE A 163 -3.44 13.53 8.47
N THR A 164 -2.25 13.68 9.06
CA THR A 164 -1.31 14.74 8.67
C THR A 164 -0.91 14.61 7.19
N THR A 165 -0.69 13.39 6.71
CA THR A 165 -0.41 13.11 5.30
C THR A 165 -1.60 13.51 4.41
N VAL A 166 -2.82 13.13 4.80
CA VAL A 166 -4.05 13.47 4.09
C VAL A 166 -4.29 14.98 4.08
N GLU A 167 -4.05 15.69 5.18
CA GLU A 167 -4.17 17.15 5.26
C GLU A 167 -3.23 17.83 4.25
N LYS A 168 -1.97 17.39 4.17
CA LYS A 168 -0.99 17.93 3.21
C LYS A 168 -1.43 17.70 1.76
N ILE A 169 -1.87 16.48 1.43
CA ILE A 169 -2.39 16.15 0.08
C ILE A 169 -3.62 17.01 -0.22
N SER A 170 -4.56 17.08 0.72
CA SER A 170 -5.80 17.85 0.64
C SER A 170 -5.52 19.33 0.32
N ASN A 171 -4.61 19.95 1.07
CA ASN A 171 -4.17 21.33 0.89
C ASN A 171 -3.50 21.55 -0.47
N SER A 172 -2.61 20.65 -0.89
CA SER A 172 -1.91 20.75 -2.18
C SER A 172 -2.85 20.61 -3.37
N MET A 173 -3.81 19.69 -3.31
CA MET A 173 -4.75 19.41 -4.40
C MET A 173 -6.00 20.30 -4.40
N PHE A 174 -6.18 21.14 -3.37
CA PHE A 174 -7.41 21.90 -3.12
C PHE A 174 -8.65 21.00 -3.15
N ARG A 175 -8.63 19.94 -2.35
CA ARG A 175 -9.73 18.97 -2.15
C ARG A 175 -10.03 18.87 -0.66
N SER A 176 -11.13 18.21 -0.29
CA SER A 176 -11.36 17.90 1.12
C SER A 176 -10.63 16.62 1.52
N GLU A 177 -10.15 16.55 2.75
CA GLU A 177 -9.52 15.36 3.34
C GLU A 177 -10.40 14.12 3.19
N GLN A 178 -11.72 14.27 3.42
CA GLN A 178 -12.70 13.20 3.23
C GLN A 178 -12.72 12.68 1.79
N SER A 179 -12.58 13.55 0.79
CA SER A 179 -12.51 13.13 -0.62
C SER A 179 -11.21 12.39 -0.92
N ILE A 180 -10.09 12.82 -0.34
CA ILE A 180 -8.79 12.14 -0.47
C ILE A 180 -8.89 10.73 0.12
N MET A 181 -9.33 10.60 1.36
CA MET A 181 -9.49 9.31 2.03
C MET A 181 -10.44 8.38 1.28
N LEU A 182 -11.60 8.89 0.83
CA LEU A 182 -12.59 8.09 0.10
C LEU A 182 -12.03 7.56 -1.21
N GLU A 183 -11.41 8.43 -2.03
CA GLU A 183 -10.88 7.99 -3.32
C GLU A 183 -9.67 7.07 -3.15
N ALA A 184 -8.79 7.34 -2.17
CA ALA A 184 -7.66 6.47 -1.86
C ALA A 184 -8.11 5.06 -1.46
N SER A 185 -9.07 4.96 -0.54
CA SER A 185 -9.64 3.67 -0.13
C SER A 185 -10.34 2.97 -1.29
N LYS A 186 -11.12 3.68 -2.08
CA LYS A 186 -11.79 3.13 -3.28
C LYS A 186 -10.78 2.60 -4.30
N ASN A 187 -9.68 3.32 -4.54
CA ASN A 187 -8.60 2.90 -5.43
C ASN A 187 -7.96 1.59 -4.95
N THR A 188 -7.68 1.49 -3.64
CA THR A 188 -7.15 0.27 -3.03
C THR A 188 -8.11 -0.91 -3.19
N LEU A 189 -9.40 -0.72 -2.87
CA LEU A 189 -10.42 -1.76 -3.03
C LEU A 189 -10.52 -2.22 -4.49
N GLN A 190 -10.52 -1.28 -5.44
CA GLN A 190 -10.58 -1.58 -6.87
C GLN A 190 -9.34 -2.35 -7.35
N LEU A 191 -8.15 -1.95 -6.90
CA LEU A 191 -6.89 -2.59 -7.28
C LEU A 191 -6.86 -4.07 -6.86
N PHE A 192 -7.25 -4.36 -5.63
CA PHE A 192 -7.28 -5.73 -5.09
C PHE A 192 -8.54 -6.52 -5.46
N GLY A 193 -9.48 -5.92 -6.19
CA GLY A 193 -10.69 -6.59 -6.67
C GLY A 193 -11.73 -6.86 -5.58
N PHE A 194 -11.68 -6.11 -4.48
CA PHE A 194 -12.71 -6.18 -3.45
C PHE A 194 -14.01 -5.58 -3.97
N LYS A 195 -15.12 -6.29 -3.78
CA LYS A 195 -16.45 -5.77 -4.13
C LYS A 195 -16.79 -4.64 -3.16
N ILE A 196 -16.97 -3.44 -3.69
CA ILE A 196 -17.61 -2.34 -2.96
C ILE A 196 -19.06 -2.78 -2.74
N MET A 197 -19.42 -3.09 -1.49
CA MET A 197 -20.81 -3.38 -1.09
C MET A 197 -21.63 -2.10 -1.04
#